data_AF-A0A7K7L354-F1
#
_entry.id   AF-A0A7K7L354-F1
#
_cell.length_a   1.000
_cell.length_b   1.000
_cell.length_c   1.000
_cell.angle_alpha   90.00
_cell.angle_beta   90.00
_cell.angle_gamma   90.00
#
_symmetry.space_group_name_H-M   'P 1'
#
loop_
_entity.id
_entity.type
_entity.pdbx_description
1 polymer ?
#
loop_
_entity_poly.entity_id
_entity_poly.type
_entity_poly.pdbx_seq_one_letter_code
_entity_poly.pdbx_strand_id
1 'polypeptide(L)'
;MEADGALDLGALHRELRAALAADEKHAREDEAKFRAVRQRVASYEEFRDIVLASHLKPLEKKDKMGNKRNVLWNPCAGHTKGQQAGDVEIPQELDQLPGTSAEFYRDWRRCLKSRKEKYQLLLKLEGKALGRIFQADLGFGLLGEFLAVLAENICHEDRDAVLQILQSLSGTKHFGLNVDLLSESEKECTRDLFRKLQSMSRDYWTPGHFSGPASCKAEREAHLTDTSLQKEAEERIMMELMKCYQVS
;
A
#
# COMPACT_ATOMS: atom_id res chain seq x y z
N MET A 1 57.18 -38.93 65.93
CA MET A 1 57.35 -37.46 65.90
C MET A 1 56.55 -37.00 64.71
N GLU A 2 55.36 -36.45 64.98
CA GLU A 2 54.33 -36.18 63.98
C GLU A 2 54.77 -34.99 63.11
N ALA A 3 54.67 -35.14 61.79
CA ALA A 3 54.94 -34.06 60.85
C ALA A 3 53.76 -33.09 60.86
N ASP A 4 53.90 -32.09 61.72
CA ASP A 4 53.03 -30.95 61.92
C ASP A 4 52.77 -30.16 60.63
N GLY A 5 51.49 -29.93 60.33
CA GLY A 5 51.03 -28.61 59.86
C GLY A 5 51.40 -28.12 58.46
N ALA A 6 51.70 -28.96 57.47
CA ALA A 6 51.78 -28.48 56.08
C ALA A 6 50.36 -28.21 55.54
N LEU A 7 49.80 -27.03 55.84
CA LEU A 7 48.57 -26.54 55.24
C LEU A 7 48.70 -26.61 53.70
N ASP A 8 47.88 -27.45 53.06
CA ASP A 8 47.84 -27.51 51.60
C ASP A 8 47.18 -26.22 51.08
N LEU A 9 48.02 -25.22 50.82
CA LEU A 9 47.62 -23.94 50.23
C LEU A 9 46.85 -24.13 48.90
N GLY A 10 47.12 -25.22 48.18
CA GLY A 10 46.43 -25.56 46.94
C GLY A 10 45.00 -26.08 47.16
N ALA A 11 44.76 -26.85 48.22
CA ALA A 11 43.40 -27.24 48.63
C ALA A 11 42.60 -26.02 49.12
N LEU A 12 43.20 -25.19 49.98
CA LEU A 12 42.54 -24.01 50.52
C LEU A 12 42.18 -22.99 49.42
N HIS A 13 43.06 -22.79 48.44
CA HIS A 13 42.79 -21.90 47.31
C HIS A 13 41.67 -22.41 46.39
N ARG A 14 41.57 -23.73 46.22
CA ARG A 14 40.46 -24.36 45.47
C ARG A 14 39.14 -24.19 46.20
N GLU A 15 39.12 -24.40 47.51
CA GLU A 15 37.94 -24.20 48.35
C GLU A 15 37.47 -22.75 48.32
N LEU A 16 38.39 -21.80 48.46
CA LEU A 16 38.08 -20.37 48.37
C LEU A 16 37.47 -20.01 47.01
N ARG A 17 38.07 -20.50 45.91
CA ARG A 17 37.51 -20.28 44.56
C ARG A 17 36.13 -20.91 44.39
N ALA A 18 35.90 -22.10 44.95
CA ALA A 18 34.61 -22.77 44.89
C ALA A 18 33.54 -21.98 45.66
N ALA A 19 33.88 -21.46 46.86
CA ALA A 19 33.00 -20.62 47.66
C ALA A 19 32.64 -19.33 46.90
N LEU A 20 33.64 -18.62 46.34
CA LEU A 20 33.40 -17.41 45.55
C LEU A 20 32.50 -17.66 44.33
N ALA A 21 32.72 -18.78 43.62
CA ALA A 21 31.89 -19.14 42.48
C ALA A 21 30.45 -19.50 42.88
N ALA A 22 30.26 -20.12 44.05
CA ALA A 22 28.94 -20.41 44.61
C ALA A 22 28.20 -19.12 44.98
N ASP A 23 28.87 -18.18 45.64
CA ASP A 23 28.30 -16.88 45.99
C ASP A 23 27.92 -16.08 44.76
N GLU A 24 28.78 -16.05 43.73
CA GLU A 24 28.49 -15.38 42.47
C GLU A 24 27.29 -16.02 41.74
N LYS A 25 27.15 -17.34 41.83
CA LYS A 25 26.00 -18.06 41.28
C LYS A 25 24.72 -17.69 42.02
N HIS A 26 24.73 -17.71 43.36
CA HIS A 26 23.58 -17.35 44.18
C HIS A 26 23.14 -15.90 43.93
N ALA A 27 24.09 -14.96 43.84
CA ALA A 27 23.81 -13.57 43.52
C ALA A 27 23.10 -13.41 42.16
N ARG A 28 23.56 -14.13 41.12
CA ARG A 28 22.93 -14.12 39.78
C ARG A 28 21.51 -14.71 39.81
N GLU A 29 21.30 -15.80 40.53
CA GLU A 29 19.98 -16.42 40.68
C GLU A 29 19.00 -15.49 41.41
N ASP A 30 19.43 -14.85 42.51
CA ASP A 30 18.59 -13.92 43.27
C ASP A 30 18.27 -12.66 42.48
N GLU A 31 19.22 -12.10 41.74
CA GLU A 31 18.96 -11.01 40.80
C GLU A 31 17.90 -11.40 39.76
N ALA A 32 17.99 -12.61 39.20
CA ALA A 32 17.00 -13.12 38.26
C ALA A 32 15.61 -13.29 38.90
N LYS A 33 15.53 -13.78 40.15
CA LYS A 33 14.28 -13.84 40.92
C LYS A 33 13.67 -12.45 41.10
N PHE A 34 14.47 -11.47 41.55
CA PHE A 34 14.00 -10.10 41.71
C PHE A 34 13.52 -9.48 40.40
N ARG A 35 14.24 -9.73 39.29
CA ARG A 35 13.84 -9.30 37.95
C ARG A 35 12.51 -9.91 37.53
N ALA A 36 12.31 -11.21 37.71
CA ALA A 36 11.05 -11.88 37.37
C ALA A 36 9.87 -11.32 38.19
N VAL A 37 10.08 -11.07 39.49
CA VAL A 37 9.07 -10.44 40.36
C VAL A 37 8.74 -9.02 39.91
N ARG A 38 9.76 -8.21 39.58
CA ARG A 38 9.59 -6.85 39.05
C ARG A 38 8.82 -6.82 37.74
N GLN A 39 9.06 -7.81 36.87
CA GLN A 39 8.38 -7.98 35.59
C GLN A 39 6.94 -8.50 35.71
N ARG A 40 6.48 -8.89 36.91
CA ARG A 40 5.12 -9.40 37.17
C ARG A 40 4.75 -10.59 36.27
N VAL A 41 5.66 -11.54 36.17
CA VAL A 41 5.48 -12.79 35.42
C VAL A 41 4.23 -13.54 35.88
N ALA A 42 3.43 -14.06 34.94
CA ALA A 42 2.10 -14.58 35.22
C ALA A 42 2.11 -16.04 35.71
N SER A 43 3.11 -16.82 35.32
CA SER A 43 3.22 -18.25 35.66
C SER A 43 4.50 -18.59 36.42
N TYR A 44 4.44 -19.67 37.22
CA TYR A 44 5.62 -20.20 37.90
C TYR A 44 6.63 -20.80 36.92
N GLU A 45 6.17 -21.34 35.79
CA GLU A 45 7.04 -21.91 34.75
C GLU A 45 7.93 -20.83 34.13
N GLU A 46 7.36 -19.69 33.74
CA GLU A 46 8.14 -18.55 33.24
C GLU A 46 9.10 -18.01 34.31
N PHE A 47 8.69 -17.96 35.58
CA PHE A 47 9.56 -17.56 36.68
C PHE A 47 10.76 -18.51 36.80
N ARG A 48 10.50 -19.82 36.77
CA ARG A 48 11.52 -20.88 36.83
C ARG A 48 12.49 -20.76 35.66
N ASP A 49 12.00 -20.56 34.45
CA ASP A 49 12.82 -20.43 33.25
C ASP A 49 13.75 -19.21 33.33
N ILE A 50 13.24 -18.07 33.82
CA ILE A 50 14.04 -16.85 34.01
C ILE A 50 15.19 -17.07 35.00
N VAL A 51 14.94 -17.81 36.09
CA VAL A 51 15.96 -18.11 37.12
C VAL A 51 16.98 -19.13 36.61
N LEU A 52 16.53 -20.18 35.91
CA LEU A 52 17.42 -21.16 35.27
C LEU A 52 18.33 -20.52 34.23
N ALA A 53 17.81 -19.54 33.49
CA ALA A 53 18.54 -18.77 32.49
C ALA A 53 19.41 -17.63 33.07
N SER A 54 19.55 -17.49 34.40
CA SER A 54 20.34 -16.41 35.04
C SER A 54 21.83 -16.39 34.67
N HIS A 55 22.37 -17.52 34.25
CA HIS A 55 23.75 -17.65 33.80
C HIS A 55 23.99 -17.14 32.36
N LEU A 56 22.92 -16.86 31.60
CA LEU A 56 23.02 -16.37 30.23
C LEU A 56 23.42 -14.89 30.22
N LYS A 57 24.46 -14.56 29.45
CA LYS A 57 24.91 -13.18 29.25
C LYS A 57 24.06 -12.51 28.17
N PRO A 58 23.73 -11.21 28.31
CA PRO A 58 23.14 -10.44 27.23
C PRO A 58 24.02 -10.54 25.98
N LEU A 59 23.39 -10.72 24.82
CA LEU A 59 24.11 -10.82 23.55
C LEU A 59 24.93 -9.56 23.31
N GLU A 60 26.25 -9.70 23.20
CA GLU A 60 27.10 -8.59 22.85
C GLU A 60 27.05 -8.33 21.34
N LYS A 61 27.45 -7.12 20.90
CA LYS A 61 27.46 -6.75 19.47
C LYS A 61 28.29 -7.69 18.60
N LYS A 62 29.24 -8.41 19.21
CA LYS A 62 30.14 -9.41 18.60
C LYS A 62 29.55 -10.83 18.53
N ASP A 63 28.51 -11.12 19.32
CA ASP A 63 27.88 -12.45 19.40
C ASP A 63 26.77 -12.65 18.36
N LYS A 64 26.56 -11.67 17.47
CA LYS A 64 25.61 -11.76 16.37
C LYS A 64 26.10 -12.82 15.37
N MET A 65 25.54 -14.02 15.47
CA MET A 65 25.83 -15.16 14.59
C MET A 65 25.63 -14.80 13.11
N GLY A 66 26.66 -15.05 12.31
CA GLY A 66 26.55 -15.29 10.88
C GLY A 66 26.35 -14.06 10.01
N ASN A 67 27.14 -14.01 8.93
CA ASN A 67 27.07 -13.11 7.77
C ASN A 67 25.90 -12.14 7.82
N LYS A 68 26.18 -10.84 7.96
CA LYS A 68 25.21 -9.74 7.81
C LYS A 68 24.52 -9.88 6.45
N ARG A 69 23.53 -10.76 6.34
CA ARG A 69 22.41 -10.52 5.45
C ARG A 69 21.86 -9.24 6.04
N ASN A 70 22.20 -8.12 5.41
CA ASN A 70 21.45 -6.89 5.56
C ASN A 70 20.02 -7.31 5.19
N VAL A 71 19.28 -7.82 6.18
CA VAL A 71 17.84 -7.90 6.11
C VAL A 71 17.47 -6.44 6.14
N LEU A 72 17.46 -5.88 4.94
CA LEU A 72 17.02 -4.54 4.70
C LEU A 72 15.55 -4.60 5.05
N TRP A 73 15.22 -4.15 6.27
CA TRP A 73 13.84 -3.99 6.72
C TRP A 73 13.04 -3.07 5.79
N ASN A 74 13.72 -2.43 4.84
CA ASN A 74 13.17 -1.74 3.70
C ASN A 74 13.74 -2.32 2.39
N PRO A 75 12.96 -3.07 1.59
CA PRO A 75 13.39 -3.54 0.26
C PRO A 75 13.81 -2.40 -0.68
N CYS A 76 13.30 -1.19 -0.46
CA CYS A 76 13.53 -0.03 -1.32
C CYS A 76 14.80 0.77 -0.97
N ALA A 77 15.49 0.46 0.12
CA ALA A 77 16.74 1.14 0.51
C ALA A 77 18.00 0.50 -0.10
N GLY A 78 17.83 -0.54 -0.92
CA GLY A 78 18.86 -1.52 -1.26
C GLY A 78 19.68 -1.24 -2.50
N HIS A 79 19.69 -0.02 -3.03
CA HIS A 79 20.55 0.40 -4.13
C HIS A 79 20.83 1.90 -3.85
N THR A 80 22.04 2.43 -3.79
CA THR A 80 23.22 2.25 -4.64
C THR A 80 24.47 2.66 -3.85
N LYS A 81 25.58 1.93 -3.99
CA LYS A 81 26.88 2.46 -3.59
C LYS A 81 27.35 3.41 -4.69
N GLY A 82 27.44 4.69 -4.33
CA GLY A 82 28.39 5.64 -4.90
C GLY A 82 27.92 6.42 -6.11
N GLN A 83 27.26 7.55 -5.86
CA GLN A 83 27.67 8.82 -6.47
C GLN A 83 27.22 9.98 -5.60
N GLN A 84 28.12 10.94 -5.50
CA GLN A 84 28.12 12.05 -4.57
C GLN A 84 26.95 13.00 -4.80
N ALA A 85 26.67 13.78 -3.76
CA ALA A 85 25.83 14.96 -3.79
C ALA A 85 26.20 15.89 -4.95
N GLY A 86 25.44 15.77 -6.03
CA GLY A 86 25.21 16.80 -7.03
C GLY A 86 23.71 16.75 -7.26
N ASP A 87 23.11 17.93 -7.31
CA ASP A 87 21.71 18.19 -7.68
C ASP A 87 21.15 17.07 -8.60
N VAL A 88 20.38 16.14 -8.02
CA VAL A 88 19.71 15.11 -8.81
C VAL A 88 18.46 15.78 -9.36
N GLU A 89 18.64 16.46 -10.48
CA GLU A 89 17.57 16.56 -11.47
C GLU A 89 17.09 15.12 -11.70
N ILE A 90 15.92 14.82 -11.14
CA ILE A 90 15.18 13.60 -11.40
C ILE A 90 15.11 13.49 -12.93
N PRO A 91 15.76 12.50 -13.56
CA PRO A 91 15.58 12.30 -14.99
C PRO A 91 14.08 12.20 -15.24
N GLN A 92 13.61 12.98 -16.21
CA GLN A 92 12.21 13.08 -16.59
C GLN A 92 11.71 11.70 -17.08
N GLU A 93 11.43 10.76 -16.17
CA GLU A 93 10.78 9.47 -16.42
C GLU A 93 9.26 9.65 -16.63
N LEU A 94 8.82 10.78 -17.18
CA LEU A 94 7.41 10.96 -17.59
C LEU A 94 7.13 10.33 -18.97
N ASP A 95 8.14 9.77 -19.64
CA ASP A 95 8.01 9.18 -20.97
C ASP A 95 7.55 7.70 -20.96
N GLN A 96 7.62 7.01 -19.81
CA GLN A 96 7.14 5.63 -19.70
C GLN A 96 5.90 5.55 -18.79
N LEU A 97 4.84 4.89 -19.27
CA LEU A 97 3.67 4.62 -18.44
C LEU A 97 4.05 3.64 -17.32
N PRO A 98 3.58 3.86 -16.08
CA PRO A 98 3.90 2.98 -14.96
C PRO A 98 3.39 1.56 -15.25
N GLY A 99 4.28 0.57 -15.17
CA GLY A 99 3.96 -0.83 -15.37
C GLY A 99 3.54 -1.53 -14.07
N THR A 100 3.89 -0.94 -12.93
CA THR A 100 3.62 -1.49 -11.59
C THR A 100 2.91 -0.48 -10.68
N SER A 101 2.24 -0.98 -9.64
CA SER A 101 1.53 -0.11 -8.67
C SER A 101 2.50 0.82 -7.94
N ALA A 102 3.71 0.36 -7.64
CA ALA A 102 4.73 1.15 -6.95
C ALA A 102 5.24 2.33 -7.80
N GLU A 103 5.48 2.11 -9.10
CA GLU A 103 5.83 3.18 -10.05
C GLU A 103 4.71 4.22 -10.11
N PHE A 104 3.45 3.77 -10.25
CA PHE A 104 2.31 4.68 -10.24
C PHE A 104 2.26 5.51 -8.96
N TYR A 105 2.40 4.90 -7.78
CA TYR A 105 2.39 5.63 -6.50
C TYR A 105 3.51 6.66 -6.40
N ARG A 106 4.71 6.30 -6.86
CA ARG A 106 5.87 7.19 -6.90
C ARG A 106 5.56 8.43 -7.74
N ASP A 107 5.06 8.21 -8.96
CA ASP A 107 4.83 9.28 -9.92
C ASP A 107 3.64 10.15 -9.50
N TRP A 108 2.57 9.53 -8.98
CA TRP A 108 1.38 10.20 -8.46
C TRP A 108 1.67 11.14 -7.28
N ARG A 109 2.60 10.75 -6.40
CA ARG A 109 2.96 11.53 -5.20
C ARG A 109 4.09 12.51 -5.43
N ARG A 110 5.07 12.19 -6.29
CA ARG A 110 6.30 12.99 -6.46
C ARG A 110 6.31 13.86 -7.72
N CYS A 111 5.82 13.34 -8.84
CA CYS A 111 5.98 13.96 -10.15
C CYS A 111 4.76 14.82 -10.52
N LEU A 112 3.56 14.36 -10.18
CA LEU A 112 2.31 15.03 -10.55
C LEU A 112 1.89 16.08 -9.52
N LYS A 113 2.26 17.33 -9.77
CA LYS A 113 1.91 18.47 -8.90
C LYS A 113 0.60 19.13 -9.33
N SER A 114 0.27 19.11 -10.61
CA SER A 114 -0.97 19.68 -11.14
C SER A 114 -2.08 18.63 -11.25
N ARG A 115 -3.32 19.02 -10.91
CA ARG A 115 -4.50 18.14 -11.09
C ARG A 115 -4.74 17.79 -12.55
N LYS A 116 -4.41 18.69 -13.48
CA LYS A 116 -4.51 18.43 -14.93
C LYS A 116 -3.53 17.35 -15.39
N GLU A 117 -2.31 17.34 -14.86
CA GLU A 117 -1.31 16.30 -15.17
C GLU A 117 -1.78 14.94 -14.63
N LYS A 118 -2.34 14.92 -13.42
CA LYS A 118 -2.96 13.71 -12.83
C LYS A 118 -4.09 13.16 -13.70
N TYR A 119 -4.94 14.04 -14.21
CA TYR A 119 -6.03 13.67 -15.12
C TYR A 119 -5.50 13.10 -16.44
N GLN A 120 -4.53 13.77 -17.06
CA GLN A 120 -3.89 13.30 -18.30
C GLN A 120 -3.19 11.95 -18.11
N LEU A 121 -2.56 11.72 -16.95
CA LEU A 121 -1.97 10.42 -16.64
C LEU A 121 -3.05 9.33 -16.54
N LEU A 122 -4.17 9.61 -15.85
CA LEU A 122 -5.30 8.67 -15.76
C LEU A 122 -5.90 8.35 -17.13
N LEU A 123 -6.00 9.32 -18.04
CA LEU A 123 -6.47 9.06 -19.41
C LEU A 123 -5.47 8.26 -20.24
N LYS A 124 -4.18 8.55 -20.13
CA LYS A 124 -3.12 7.77 -20.78
C LYS A 124 -3.08 6.33 -20.27
N LEU A 125 -3.27 6.15 -18.97
CA LEU A 125 -3.51 4.85 -18.34
C LEU A 125 -4.96 4.40 -18.61
N GLU A 126 -5.21 3.97 -19.85
CA GLU A 126 -6.46 3.32 -20.26
C GLU A 126 -6.97 2.34 -19.18
N GLY A 127 -8.28 2.22 -19.00
CA GLY A 127 -8.89 1.45 -17.90
C GLY A 127 -8.29 0.06 -17.70
N LYS A 128 -7.98 -0.67 -18.78
CA LYS A 128 -7.37 -2.01 -18.72
C LYS A 128 -5.97 -2.02 -18.09
N ALA A 129 -5.15 -1.00 -18.34
CA ALA A 129 -3.84 -0.88 -17.71
C ALA A 129 -3.99 -0.58 -16.21
N LEU A 130 -4.89 0.33 -15.86
CA LEU A 130 -5.19 0.67 -14.47
C LEU A 130 -5.70 -0.53 -13.68
N GLY A 131 -6.61 -1.30 -14.27
CA GLY A 131 -7.11 -2.55 -13.69
C GLY A 131 -5.98 -3.54 -13.44
N ARG A 132 -5.03 -3.71 -14.37
CA ARG A 132 -3.84 -4.59 -14.20
C ARG A 132 -2.91 -4.13 -13.08
N ILE A 133 -2.65 -2.84 -12.98
CA ILE A 133 -1.76 -2.24 -11.97
C ILE A 133 -2.35 -2.40 -10.57
N PHE A 134 -3.65 -2.22 -10.42
CA PHE A 134 -4.36 -2.23 -9.13
C PHE A 134 -5.16 -3.52 -8.87
N GLN A 135 -4.88 -4.64 -9.56
CA GLN A 135 -5.60 -5.91 -9.33
C GLN A 135 -5.48 -6.40 -7.88
N ALA A 136 -4.30 -6.22 -7.28
CA ALA A 136 -4.02 -6.73 -5.95
C ALA A 136 -4.68 -5.85 -4.88
N ASP A 137 -4.40 -4.55 -4.93
CA ASP A 137 -4.97 -3.57 -4.01
C ASP A 137 -4.88 -2.17 -4.62
N LEU A 138 -5.89 -1.36 -4.34
CA LEU A 138 -5.88 0.06 -4.54
C LEU A 138 -5.65 0.68 -3.16
N GLY A 139 -4.40 1.07 -2.91
CA GLY A 139 -3.97 1.57 -1.61
C GLY A 139 -4.78 2.79 -1.16
N PHE A 140 -4.92 2.85 0.15
CA PHE A 140 -5.82 3.75 0.87
C PHE A 140 -5.77 5.22 0.40
N GLY A 141 -6.96 5.81 0.22
CA GLY A 141 -7.16 7.21 -0.15
C GLY A 141 -6.94 7.53 -1.63
N LEU A 142 -6.38 6.59 -2.42
CA LEU A 142 -6.14 6.84 -3.83
C LEU A 142 -7.45 6.90 -4.64
N LEU A 143 -8.46 6.12 -4.26
CA LEU A 143 -9.76 6.12 -4.94
C LEU A 143 -10.42 7.50 -4.90
N GLY A 144 -10.49 8.11 -3.72
CA GLY A 144 -11.07 9.44 -3.54
C GLY A 144 -10.33 10.51 -4.34
N GLU A 145 -8.99 10.45 -4.35
CA GLU A 145 -8.17 11.35 -5.17
C GLU A 145 -8.45 11.19 -6.67
N PHE A 146 -8.61 9.96 -7.17
CA PHE A 146 -8.97 9.71 -8.57
C PHE A 146 -10.33 10.31 -8.91
N LEU A 147 -11.35 10.04 -8.08
CA LEU A 147 -12.70 10.52 -8.30
C LEU A 147 -12.77 12.05 -8.29
N ALA A 148 -12.06 12.71 -7.38
CA ALA A 148 -11.96 14.17 -7.36
C ALA A 148 -11.28 14.73 -8.62
N VAL A 149 -10.15 14.15 -9.05
CA VAL A 149 -9.42 14.59 -10.25
C VAL A 149 -10.29 14.44 -11.51
N LEU A 150 -11.03 13.32 -11.63
CA LEU A 150 -11.96 13.08 -12.72
C LEU A 150 -13.14 14.07 -12.67
N ALA A 151 -13.74 14.30 -11.50
CA ALA A 151 -14.87 15.21 -11.33
C ALA A 151 -14.51 16.65 -11.75
N GLU A 152 -13.29 17.10 -11.48
CA GLU A 152 -12.83 18.45 -11.78
C GLU A 152 -12.48 18.69 -13.26
N ASN A 153 -11.96 17.68 -13.97
CA ASN A 153 -11.34 17.86 -15.28
C ASN A 153 -12.08 17.17 -16.45
N ILE A 154 -13.23 16.53 -16.20
CA ILE A 154 -13.96 15.79 -17.23
C ILE A 154 -14.37 16.65 -18.44
N CYS A 155 -14.10 16.13 -19.64
CA CYS A 155 -14.54 16.68 -20.93
C CYS A 155 -15.47 15.69 -21.67
N HIS A 156 -16.28 16.17 -22.62
CA HIS A 156 -17.21 15.33 -23.40
C HIS A 156 -16.49 14.25 -24.21
N GLU A 157 -15.29 14.54 -24.73
CA GLU A 157 -14.49 13.62 -25.55
C GLU A 157 -13.94 12.43 -24.74
N ASP A 158 -13.72 12.62 -23.43
CA ASP A 158 -13.11 11.62 -22.55
C ASP A 158 -14.15 10.72 -21.87
N ARG A 159 -15.46 10.92 -22.12
CA ARG A 159 -16.55 10.24 -21.42
C ARG A 159 -16.38 8.72 -21.40
N ASP A 160 -16.11 8.12 -22.54
CA ASP A 160 -15.96 6.67 -22.67
C ASP A 160 -14.70 6.16 -21.96
N ALA A 161 -13.61 6.91 -22.02
CA ALA A 161 -12.38 6.59 -21.30
C ALA A 161 -12.60 6.63 -19.79
N VAL A 162 -13.31 7.65 -19.28
CA VAL A 162 -13.65 7.79 -17.86
C VAL A 162 -14.56 6.64 -17.40
N LEU A 163 -15.56 6.24 -18.19
CA LEU A 163 -16.42 5.09 -17.87
C LEU A 163 -15.61 3.78 -17.81
N GLN A 164 -14.68 3.56 -18.73
CA GLN A 164 -13.80 2.39 -18.70
C GLN A 164 -12.86 2.39 -17.50
N ILE A 165 -12.36 3.57 -17.09
CA ILE A 165 -11.55 3.72 -15.87
C ILE A 165 -12.38 3.36 -14.64
N LEU A 166 -13.58 3.91 -14.50
CA LEU A 166 -14.49 3.62 -13.38
C LEU A 166 -14.86 2.13 -13.31
N GLN A 167 -15.12 1.50 -14.46
CA GLN A 167 -15.37 0.06 -14.54
C GLN A 167 -14.14 -0.78 -14.16
N SER A 168 -12.94 -0.32 -14.52
CA SER A 168 -11.72 -1.04 -14.18
C SER A 168 -11.38 -0.91 -12.69
N LEU A 169 -11.71 0.23 -12.08
CA LEU A 169 -11.57 0.47 -10.64
C LEU A 169 -12.57 -0.36 -9.82
N SER A 170 -13.81 -0.49 -10.28
CA SER A 170 -14.83 -1.29 -9.59
C SER A 170 -14.49 -2.79 -9.55
N GLY A 171 -13.68 -3.28 -10.49
CA GLY A 171 -13.19 -4.66 -10.54
C GLY A 171 -12.02 -4.99 -9.60
N THR A 172 -11.52 -4.03 -8.80
CA THR A 172 -10.39 -4.26 -7.89
C THR A 172 -10.82 -5.02 -6.61
N LYS A 173 -9.93 -5.87 -6.06
CA LYS A 173 -10.27 -6.77 -4.93
C LYS A 173 -10.80 -6.06 -3.68
N HIS A 174 -10.28 -4.87 -3.40
CA HIS A 174 -10.63 -4.07 -2.22
C HIS A 174 -11.50 -2.86 -2.55
N PHE A 175 -12.20 -2.88 -3.70
CA PHE A 175 -13.02 -1.76 -4.12
C PHE A 175 -14.10 -1.38 -3.09
N GLY A 176 -14.87 -2.36 -2.60
CA GLY A 176 -15.93 -2.10 -1.61
C GLY A 176 -15.42 -1.40 -0.35
N LEU A 177 -14.30 -1.87 0.20
CA LEU A 177 -13.66 -1.24 1.35
C LEU A 177 -13.18 0.19 1.03
N ASN A 178 -12.62 0.41 -0.16
CA ASN A 178 -12.20 1.74 -0.59
C ASN A 178 -13.40 2.71 -0.71
N VAL A 179 -14.56 2.23 -1.17
CA VAL A 179 -15.79 3.03 -1.24
C VAL A 179 -16.31 3.37 0.16
N ASP A 180 -16.31 2.41 1.08
CA ASP A 180 -16.75 2.63 2.47
C ASP A 180 -15.85 3.62 3.23
N LEU A 181 -14.57 3.70 2.84
CA LEU A 181 -13.58 4.60 3.43
C LEU A 181 -13.56 6.01 2.79
N LEU A 182 -14.38 6.28 1.77
CA LEU A 182 -14.49 7.61 1.18
C LEU A 182 -15.08 8.60 2.20
N SER A 183 -14.48 9.78 2.28
CA SER A 183 -15.02 10.91 3.03
C SER A 183 -16.29 11.46 2.39
N GLU A 184 -17.11 12.16 3.16
CA GLU A 184 -18.34 12.79 2.64
C GLU A 184 -18.05 13.80 1.51
N SER A 185 -16.92 14.52 1.57
CA SER A 185 -16.49 15.39 0.47
C SER A 185 -16.17 14.62 -0.81
N GLU A 186 -15.53 13.45 -0.70
CA GLU A 186 -15.18 12.63 -1.87
C GLU A 186 -16.42 11.95 -2.46
N LYS A 187 -17.37 11.53 -1.61
CA LYS A 187 -18.68 11.04 -2.05
C LYS A 187 -19.43 12.11 -2.83
N GLU A 188 -19.42 13.37 -2.39
CA GLU A 188 -20.04 14.46 -3.14
C GLU A 188 -19.36 14.67 -4.50
N CYS A 189 -18.02 14.67 -4.55
CA CYS A 189 -17.29 14.72 -5.83
C CYS A 189 -17.68 13.57 -6.76
N THR A 190 -17.91 12.38 -6.20
CA THR A 190 -18.35 11.20 -6.95
C THR A 190 -19.75 11.41 -7.53
N ARG A 191 -20.70 11.91 -6.72
CA ARG A 191 -22.07 12.26 -7.16
C ARG A 191 -22.03 13.32 -8.27
N ASP A 192 -21.19 14.33 -8.11
CA ASP A 192 -20.99 15.39 -9.10
C ASP A 192 -20.42 14.85 -10.43
N LEU A 193 -19.45 13.94 -10.36
CA LEU A 193 -18.88 13.26 -11.54
C LEU A 193 -19.96 12.50 -12.31
N PHE A 194 -20.74 11.68 -11.62
CA PHE A 194 -21.82 10.92 -12.24
C PHE A 194 -22.91 11.82 -12.81
N ARG A 195 -23.25 12.94 -12.16
CA ARG A 195 -24.19 13.94 -12.69
C ARG A 195 -23.69 14.55 -14.00
N LYS A 196 -22.40 14.89 -14.08
CA LYS A 196 -21.76 15.41 -15.30
C LYS A 196 -21.76 14.35 -16.42
N LEU A 197 -21.41 13.11 -16.11
CA LEU A 197 -21.43 12.01 -17.08
C LEU A 197 -22.85 11.75 -17.64
N GLN A 198 -23.89 11.94 -16.82
CA GLN A 198 -25.28 11.84 -17.26
C GLN A 198 -25.76 13.04 -18.08
N SER A 199 -25.34 14.27 -17.76
CA SER A 199 -25.71 15.42 -18.60
C SER A 199 -25.14 15.27 -20.00
N MET A 200 -23.90 14.78 -20.11
CA MET A 200 -23.23 14.52 -21.39
C MET A 200 -23.96 13.49 -22.26
N SER A 201 -24.72 12.53 -21.68
CA SER A 201 -25.48 11.55 -22.46
C SER A 201 -26.79 12.11 -23.04
N ARG A 202 -27.30 13.22 -22.50
CA ARG A 202 -28.52 13.89 -22.96
C ARG A 202 -28.29 14.82 -24.15
N ASP A 203 -27.09 15.37 -24.30
CA ASP A 203 -26.80 16.43 -25.27
C ASP A 203 -26.68 15.95 -26.73
N TYR A 204 -26.69 14.64 -26.98
CA TYR A 204 -26.76 14.08 -28.34
C TYR A 204 -28.14 14.29 -29.01
N TRP A 205 -29.15 14.78 -28.27
CA TRP A 205 -30.49 15.05 -28.80
C TRP A 205 -30.73 16.55 -28.98
N THR A 206 -30.17 17.12 -30.05
CA THR A 206 -30.75 18.31 -30.68
C THR A 206 -31.48 17.88 -31.96
N PRO A 207 -32.81 17.62 -31.90
CA PRO A 207 -33.61 17.43 -33.10
C PRO A 207 -33.78 18.79 -33.77
N GLY A 208 -32.79 19.22 -34.56
CA GLY A 208 -32.80 20.61 -35.01
C GLY A 208 -31.81 21.03 -36.07
N HIS A 209 -31.27 20.16 -36.92
CA HIS A 209 -30.75 20.61 -38.22
C HIS A 209 -30.56 19.46 -39.23
N PHE A 210 -31.63 19.09 -39.95
CA PHE A 210 -31.51 18.29 -41.17
C PHE A 210 -32.25 18.96 -42.32
N SER A 211 -31.52 19.80 -43.06
CA SER A 211 -31.90 20.24 -44.41
C SER A 211 -30.97 19.57 -45.41
N GLY A 212 -31.48 18.62 -46.21
CA GLY A 212 -30.77 18.10 -47.39
C GLY A 212 -31.07 16.63 -47.72
N PRO A 213 -31.15 16.26 -49.02
CA PRO A 213 -32.20 15.36 -49.50
C PRO A 213 -31.85 13.87 -49.50
N ALA A 214 -32.91 13.10 -49.76
CA ALA A 214 -33.02 11.66 -49.74
C ALA A 214 -31.93 10.93 -50.56
N SER A 215 -31.23 10.01 -49.90
CA SER A 215 -30.68 8.81 -50.53
C SER A 215 -30.57 7.67 -49.51
N CYS A 216 -31.04 6.49 -49.95
CA CYS A 216 -30.91 5.14 -49.39
C CYS A 216 -31.37 4.89 -47.93
N LYS A 217 -32.56 4.26 -47.78
CA LYS A 217 -33.17 3.89 -46.49
C LYS A 217 -32.53 2.68 -45.79
N ALA A 218 -31.82 1.80 -46.51
CA ALA A 218 -31.33 0.53 -45.95
C ALA A 218 -30.03 0.66 -45.12
N GLU A 219 -29.14 1.60 -45.45
CA GLU A 219 -27.90 1.84 -44.69
C GLU A 219 -28.12 2.73 -43.46
N ARG A 220 -29.19 3.54 -43.48
CA ARG A 220 -29.58 4.43 -42.38
C ARG A 220 -30.22 3.69 -41.20
N GLU A 221 -30.93 2.60 -41.46
CA GLU A 221 -31.54 1.79 -40.39
C GLU A 221 -30.48 1.00 -39.61
N ALA A 222 -29.50 0.39 -40.29
CA ALA A 222 -28.43 -0.35 -39.61
C ALA A 222 -27.59 0.54 -38.69
N HIS A 223 -27.24 1.77 -39.13
CA HIS A 223 -26.50 2.72 -38.30
C HIS A 223 -27.32 3.29 -37.13
N LEU A 224 -28.64 3.51 -37.29
CA LEU A 224 -29.51 3.94 -36.19
C LEU A 224 -29.73 2.84 -35.15
N THR A 225 -29.86 1.59 -35.58
CA THR A 225 -30.07 0.46 -34.66
C THR A 225 -28.81 0.12 -33.87
N ASP A 226 -27.62 0.22 -34.49
CA ASP A 226 -26.34 -0.08 -33.85
C ASP A 226 -25.98 0.98 -32.78
N THR A 227 -26.21 2.26 -33.09
CA THR A 227 -26.06 3.35 -32.09
C THR A 227 -27.08 3.28 -30.96
N SER A 228 -28.30 2.82 -31.22
CA SER A 228 -29.32 2.60 -30.18
C SER A 228 -28.94 1.49 -29.20
N LEU A 229 -28.40 0.37 -29.69
CA LEU A 229 -27.98 -0.76 -28.87
C LEU A 229 -26.75 -0.45 -28.03
N GLN A 230 -25.78 0.28 -28.61
CA GLN A 230 -24.59 0.71 -27.89
C GLN A 230 -24.92 1.70 -26.77
N LYS A 231 -25.90 2.59 -27.01
CA LYS A 231 -26.40 3.53 -25.99
C LYS A 231 -27.11 2.83 -24.82
N GLU A 232 -27.93 1.81 -25.10
CA GLU A 232 -28.54 1.00 -24.03
C GLU A 232 -27.48 0.26 -23.19
N ALA A 233 -26.41 -0.21 -23.81
CA ALA A 233 -25.31 -0.86 -23.09
C ALA A 233 -24.55 0.13 -22.19
N GLU A 234 -24.26 1.34 -22.68
CA GLU A 234 -23.66 2.42 -21.88
C GLU A 234 -24.54 2.83 -20.68
N GLU A 235 -25.85 2.94 -20.88
CA GLU A 235 -26.79 3.28 -19.81
C GLU A 235 -26.86 2.18 -18.74
N ARG A 236 -26.78 0.91 -19.14
CA ARG A 236 -26.69 -0.22 -18.19
C ARG A 236 -25.39 -0.19 -17.40
N ILE A 237 -24.26 0.03 -18.06
CA ILE A 237 -22.94 0.17 -17.40
C ILE A 237 -22.97 1.34 -16.41
N MET A 238 -23.55 2.46 -16.83
CA MET A 238 -23.70 3.64 -15.97
C MET A 238 -24.51 3.33 -14.70
N MET A 239 -25.66 2.66 -14.83
CA MET A 239 -26.48 2.27 -13.67
C MET A 239 -25.76 1.29 -12.74
N GLU A 240 -25.02 0.33 -13.30
CA GLU A 240 -24.21 -0.61 -12.52
C GLU A 240 -23.12 0.13 -11.73
N LEU A 241 -22.41 1.06 -12.37
CA LEU A 241 -21.39 1.88 -11.73
C LEU A 241 -21.99 2.76 -10.62
N MET A 242 -23.13 3.39 -10.83
CA MET A 242 -23.80 4.17 -9.79
C MET A 242 -24.12 3.33 -8.54
N LYS A 243 -24.51 2.07 -8.73
CA LYS A 243 -24.74 1.13 -7.63
C LYS A 243 -23.43 0.76 -6.94
N CYS A 244 -22.37 0.46 -7.68
CA CYS A 244 -21.05 0.13 -7.13
C CYS A 244 -20.45 1.26 -6.29
N TYR A 245 -20.59 2.50 -6.73
CA TYR A 245 -20.07 3.68 -6.04
C TYR A 245 -21.02 4.24 -4.97
N GLN A 246 -22.16 3.59 -4.70
CA GLN A 246 -23.18 4.01 -3.72
C GLN A 246 -23.73 5.43 -4.01
N VAL A 247 -23.92 5.77 -5.29
CA VAL A 247 -24.36 7.10 -5.78
C VAL A 247 -25.87 7.12 -6.11
N SER A 248 -26.65 6.19 -5.55
CA SER A 248 -28.12 6.14 -5.73
C SER A 248 -28.88 7.19 -4.94
#